data_AF-A0A348TTM8-F1
#
_entry.id   AF-A0A348TTM8-F1
#
_cell.length_a   1.000
_cell.length_b   1.000
_cell.length_c   1.000
_cell.angle_alpha   90.00
_cell.angle_beta   90.00
_cell.angle_gamma   90.00
#
_symmetry.space_group_name_H-M   'P 1'
#
loop_
_entity.id
_entity.type
_entity.pdbx_description
1 polymer ?
#
loop_
_entity_poly.entity_id
_entity_poly.type
_entity_poly.pdbx_seq_one_letter_code
_entity_poly.pdbx_strand_id
1 'polypeptide(L)'
;MGLDLIILGAASATPTSNQFTTAQLLKMREHYFLIDCGEGTQKQLRRSKTKFSRINHIFISHLHGDHFFGLVGLLSSFHLLGRTAPLTIYGPPKLKDIILTQFRAAGTFTSYPMHFVVTQHKVPQVLVDTDAYTISSFPLKHRIATTGFLFKEKPLKRTLNKEVADAHGIPVCDYHWIKDGKNWTNDDGEEVQNDLLTSDPPKPLSYA
;
A
#
# COMPACT_ATOMS: atom_id res chain seq x y z
N MET A 1 -0.87 -5.00 12.86
CA MET A 1 0.06 -5.70 11.95
C MET A 1 0.97 -4.65 11.35
N GLY A 2 2.29 -4.81 11.46
CA GLY A 2 3.28 -3.83 11.00
C GLY A 2 3.52 -3.88 9.49
N LEU A 3 4.50 -3.10 9.03
CA LEU A 3 4.97 -3.10 7.65
C LEU A 3 5.76 -4.40 7.37
N ASP A 4 5.33 -5.18 6.37
CA ASP A 4 5.95 -6.47 5.98
C ASP A 4 6.16 -6.48 4.46
N LEU A 5 7.38 -6.82 4.02
CA LEU A 5 7.78 -6.82 2.61
C LEU A 5 8.15 -8.23 2.18
N ILE A 6 7.49 -8.72 1.13
CA ILE A 6 7.80 -9.99 0.50
C ILE A 6 8.40 -9.73 -0.87
N ILE A 7 9.66 -10.11 -1.05
CA ILE A 7 10.34 -10.06 -2.35
C ILE A 7 9.90 -11.27 -3.18
N LEU A 8 9.20 -11.01 -4.29
CA LEU A 8 8.74 -12.04 -5.22
C LEU A 8 9.75 -12.25 -6.36
N GLY A 9 10.46 -11.19 -6.72
CA GLY A 9 11.54 -11.19 -7.69
C GLY A 9 12.41 -9.94 -7.55
N ALA A 10 13.70 -10.09 -7.85
CA ALA A 10 14.72 -9.04 -7.73
C ALA A 10 15.78 -9.13 -8.86
N ALA A 11 15.53 -9.93 -9.88
CA ALA A 11 16.41 -10.07 -11.03
C ALA A 11 16.26 -8.89 -11.99
N SER A 12 17.38 -8.39 -12.52
CA SER A 12 17.39 -7.33 -13.52
C SER A 12 17.23 -7.89 -14.94
N ALA A 13 16.40 -7.24 -15.75
CA ALA A 13 16.24 -7.43 -17.20
C ALA A 13 15.73 -8.80 -17.68
N THR A 14 16.38 -9.90 -17.31
CA THR A 14 16.03 -11.26 -17.76
C THR A 14 15.96 -12.22 -16.58
N PRO A 15 14.92 -13.06 -16.48
CA PRO A 15 14.88 -14.10 -15.46
C PRO A 15 15.98 -15.14 -15.74
N THR A 16 16.53 -15.73 -14.69
CA THR A 16 17.33 -16.95 -14.77
C THR A 16 16.56 -18.09 -14.12
N SER A 17 17.06 -19.33 -14.18
CA SER A 17 16.36 -20.51 -13.64
C SER A 17 15.85 -20.34 -12.19
N ASN A 18 16.58 -19.57 -11.38
CA ASN A 18 16.26 -19.32 -9.97
C ASN A 18 16.05 -17.84 -9.61
N GLN A 19 16.06 -16.93 -10.59
CA GLN A 19 15.87 -15.50 -10.33
C GLN A 19 14.70 -14.98 -11.16
N PHE A 20 13.74 -14.37 -10.48
CA PHE A 20 12.52 -13.82 -11.09
C PHE A 20 12.65 -12.31 -11.23
N THR A 21 12.08 -11.77 -12.31
CA THR A 21 12.06 -10.33 -12.58
C THR A 21 11.30 -9.56 -11.51
N THR A 22 11.59 -8.27 -11.39
CA THR A 22 11.15 -7.40 -10.29
C THR A 22 9.65 -7.50 -9.98
N ALA A 23 9.35 -7.88 -8.74
CA ALA A 23 8.03 -7.75 -8.13
C ALA A 23 8.16 -7.85 -6.60
N GLN A 24 7.43 -7.00 -5.89
CA GLN A 24 7.44 -6.98 -4.42
C GLN A 24 6.02 -6.81 -3.89
N LEU A 25 5.67 -7.54 -2.84
CA LEU A 25 4.39 -7.41 -2.16
C LEU A 25 4.62 -6.75 -0.80
N LEU A 26 4.16 -5.52 -0.67
CA LEU A 26 4.16 -4.78 0.58
C LEU A 26 2.82 -4.95 1.29
N LYS A 27 2.85 -5.34 2.56
CA LYS A 27 1.71 -5.34 3.46
C LYS A 27 1.87 -4.18 4.43
N MET A 28 0.86 -3.34 4.51
CA MET A 28 0.83 -2.21 5.43
C MET A 28 -0.61 -1.92 5.82
N ARG A 29 -0.88 -1.78 7.13
CA ARG A 29 -2.22 -1.45 7.68
C ARG A 29 -3.35 -2.34 7.12
N GLU A 30 -3.16 -3.66 7.06
CA GLU A 30 -4.12 -4.64 6.48
C GLU A 30 -4.35 -4.54 4.96
N HIS A 31 -3.63 -3.67 4.26
CA HIS A 31 -3.66 -3.55 2.81
C HIS A 31 -2.46 -4.25 2.17
N TYR A 32 -2.68 -4.74 0.94
CA TYR A 32 -1.69 -5.44 0.14
C TYR A 32 -1.43 -4.59 -1.12
N PHE A 33 -0.18 -4.16 -1.27
CA PHE A 33 0.27 -3.32 -2.37
C PHE A 33 1.31 -4.11 -3.17
N LEU A 34 1.07 -4.29 -4.47
CA LEU A 34 2.06 -4.91 -5.35
C LEU A 34 2.89 -3.81 -6.03
N ILE A 35 4.20 -3.90 -5.93
CA ILE A 35 5.16 -2.96 -6.52
C ILE A 35 5.90 -3.70 -7.62
N ASP A 36 5.70 -3.24 -8.85
CA ASP A 36 6.04 -3.90 -10.10
C ASP A 36 5.43 -5.31 -10.24
N CYS A 37 5.37 -5.79 -11.47
CA CYS A 37 4.78 -7.06 -11.82
C CYS A 37 5.48 -7.65 -13.05
N GLY A 38 6.76 -7.97 -12.89
CA GLY A 38 7.53 -8.71 -13.89
C GLY A 38 6.93 -10.07 -14.25
N GLU A 39 7.44 -10.69 -15.30
CA GLU A 39 6.96 -11.99 -15.76
C GLU A 39 7.01 -13.05 -14.65
N GLY A 40 5.96 -13.88 -14.57
CA GLY A 40 5.89 -14.96 -13.58
C GLY A 40 5.48 -14.53 -12.16
N THR A 41 5.24 -13.23 -11.90
CA THR A 41 4.80 -12.71 -10.59
C THR A 41 3.61 -13.48 -10.00
N GLN A 42 2.62 -13.85 -10.81
CA GLN A 42 1.47 -14.65 -10.36
C GLN A 42 1.85 -16.03 -9.78
N LYS A 43 2.91 -16.66 -10.30
CA LYS A 43 3.43 -17.93 -9.76
C LYS A 43 4.14 -17.68 -8.43
N GLN A 44 4.90 -16.60 -8.32
CA GLN A 44 5.60 -16.23 -7.08
C GLN A 44 4.63 -15.87 -5.95
N LEU A 45 3.54 -15.15 -6.26
CA LEU A 45 2.46 -14.88 -5.32
C LEU A 45 1.89 -16.17 -4.74
N ARG A 46 1.61 -17.18 -5.58
CA ARG A 46 1.15 -18.50 -5.13
C ARG A 46 2.19 -19.21 -4.26
N ARG A 47 3.47 -19.21 -4.66
CA ARG A 47 4.57 -19.83 -3.89
C ARG A 47 4.75 -19.20 -2.52
N SER A 48 4.58 -17.88 -2.40
CA SER A 48 4.68 -17.15 -1.14
C SER A 48 3.53 -17.45 -0.15
N LYS A 49 2.52 -18.22 -0.56
CA LYS A 49 1.30 -18.53 0.22
C LYS A 49 0.56 -17.29 0.73
N THR A 50 0.75 -16.15 0.08
CA THR A 50 0.06 -14.91 0.42
C THR A 50 -1.36 -14.92 -0.11
N LYS A 51 -2.27 -14.27 0.61
CA LYS A 51 -3.65 -14.03 0.17
C LYS A 51 -3.68 -12.93 -0.89
N PHE A 52 -3.05 -13.18 -2.05
CA PHE A 52 -2.85 -12.18 -3.10
C PHE A 52 -4.15 -11.65 -3.72
N SER A 53 -5.29 -12.31 -3.47
CA SER A 53 -6.62 -11.77 -3.76
C SER A 53 -6.93 -10.47 -3.00
N ARG A 54 -6.25 -10.19 -1.88
CA ARG A 54 -6.35 -8.92 -1.11
C ARG A 54 -5.59 -7.75 -1.75
N ILE A 55 -4.85 -7.97 -2.83
CA ILE A 55 -4.15 -6.88 -3.54
C ILE A 55 -5.20 -5.99 -4.19
N ASN A 56 -5.26 -4.72 -3.77
CA ASN A 56 -6.21 -3.74 -4.34
C ASN A 56 -5.49 -2.59 -5.07
N HIS A 57 -4.17 -2.55 -4.94
CA HIS A 57 -3.33 -1.53 -5.52
C HIS A 57 -2.08 -2.17 -6.14
N ILE A 58 -1.80 -1.83 -7.40
CA ILE A 58 -0.60 -2.25 -8.13
C ILE A 58 0.12 -1.00 -8.60
N PHE A 59 1.41 -0.88 -8.33
CA PHE A 59 2.24 0.27 -8.71
C PHE A 59 3.32 -0.19 -9.67
N ILE A 60 3.33 0.35 -10.89
CA ILE A 60 4.34 0.06 -11.90
C ILE A 60 5.28 1.26 -11.98
N SER A 61 6.56 1.03 -11.70
CA SER A 61 7.58 2.07 -11.66
C SER A 61 7.90 2.63 -13.04
N HIS A 62 8.02 1.76 -14.05
CA HIS A 62 8.31 2.12 -15.44
C HIS A 62 7.97 1.00 -16.44
N LEU A 63 8.02 1.31 -17.74
CA LEU A 63 7.61 0.42 -18.84
C LEU A 63 8.79 -0.39 -19.43
N HIS A 64 9.62 -1.00 -18.61
CA HIS A 64 10.47 -2.11 -19.04
C HIS A 64 9.78 -3.44 -18.74
N GLY A 65 9.98 -4.43 -19.61
CA GLY A 65 9.24 -5.69 -19.56
C GLY A 65 9.37 -6.46 -18.26
N ASP A 66 10.55 -6.44 -17.65
CA ASP A 66 10.87 -7.04 -16.36
C ASP A 66 10.12 -6.40 -15.17
N HIS A 67 9.40 -5.30 -15.39
CA HIS A 67 8.58 -4.64 -14.37
C HIS A 67 7.06 -4.74 -14.62
N PHE A 68 6.60 -5.15 -15.81
CA PHE A 68 5.14 -5.21 -16.06
C PHE A 68 4.64 -6.35 -16.95
N PHE A 69 5.50 -7.14 -17.62
CA PHE A 69 5.03 -8.20 -18.52
C PHE A 69 4.19 -9.28 -17.83
N GLY A 70 4.33 -9.46 -16.51
CA GLY A 70 3.47 -10.36 -15.74
C GLY A 70 2.07 -9.81 -15.45
N LEU A 71 1.83 -8.51 -15.67
CA LEU A 71 0.61 -7.84 -15.23
C LEU A 71 -0.64 -8.38 -15.93
N VAL A 72 -0.61 -8.55 -17.25
CA VAL A 72 -1.73 -9.10 -18.03
C VAL A 72 -2.14 -10.48 -17.52
N GLY A 73 -1.17 -11.37 -17.31
CA GLY A 73 -1.43 -12.70 -16.76
C GLY A 73 -2.01 -12.67 -15.35
N LEU A 74 -1.50 -11.78 -14.48
CA LEU A 74 -2.02 -11.62 -13.12
C LEU A 74 -3.47 -11.11 -13.12
N LEU A 75 -3.80 -10.14 -13.96
CA LEU A 75 -5.15 -9.59 -14.09
C LEU A 75 -6.15 -10.66 -14.60
N SER A 76 -5.77 -11.43 -15.63
CA SER A 76 -6.57 -12.56 -16.09
C SER A 76 -6.76 -13.62 -14.99
N SER A 77 -5.73 -13.90 -14.21
CA SER A 77 -5.83 -14.80 -13.05
C SER A 77 -6.82 -14.28 -12.00
N PHE A 78 -6.84 -12.97 -11.71
CA PHE A 78 -7.85 -12.42 -10.79
C PHE A 78 -9.27 -12.60 -11.30
N HIS A 79 -9.50 -12.41 -12.61
CA HIS A 79 -10.81 -12.64 -13.21
C HIS A 79 -11.23 -14.11 -13.08
N LEU A 80 -10.36 -15.05 -13.46
CA LEU A 80 -10.63 -16.49 -13.39
C LEU A 80 -10.85 -16.99 -11.96
N LEU A 81 -10.27 -16.32 -10.96
CA LEU A 81 -10.49 -16.61 -9.55
C LEU A 81 -11.73 -15.93 -8.96
N GLY A 82 -12.59 -15.33 -9.80
CA GLY A 82 -13.86 -14.76 -9.38
C GLY A 82 -13.73 -13.44 -8.60
N ARG A 83 -12.65 -12.67 -8.82
CA ARG A 83 -12.54 -11.33 -8.21
C ARG A 83 -13.71 -10.46 -8.67
N THR A 84 -14.32 -9.78 -7.69
CA THR A 84 -15.34 -8.73 -7.89
C THR A 84 -14.86 -7.37 -7.36
N ALA A 85 -13.97 -7.36 -6.36
CA ALA A 85 -13.45 -6.15 -5.75
C ALA A 85 -12.67 -5.29 -6.76
N PRO A 86 -12.79 -3.95 -6.71
CA PRO A 86 -12.07 -3.07 -7.62
C PRO A 86 -10.55 -3.18 -7.44
N LEU A 87 -9.82 -2.88 -8.51
CA LEU A 87 -8.36 -2.87 -8.53
C LEU A 87 -7.87 -1.54 -9.12
N THR A 88 -6.98 -0.85 -8.42
CA THR A 88 -6.36 0.38 -8.92
C THR A 88 -4.92 0.13 -9.31
N ILE A 89 -4.57 0.51 -10.54
CA ILE A 89 -3.24 0.33 -11.13
C ILE A 89 -2.63 1.71 -11.35
N TYR A 90 -1.51 1.98 -10.70
CA TYR A 90 -0.74 3.20 -10.82
C TYR A 90 0.44 2.95 -11.75
N GLY A 91 0.69 3.84 -12.70
CA GLY A 91 1.88 3.73 -13.53
C GLY A 91 1.96 4.77 -14.65
N PRO A 92 2.95 4.63 -15.55
CA PRO A 92 3.16 5.60 -16.62
C PRO A 92 1.97 5.69 -17.60
N PRO A 93 1.79 6.83 -18.31
CA PRO A 93 0.61 7.10 -19.13
C PRO A 93 0.23 5.98 -20.11
N LYS A 94 1.21 5.33 -20.76
CA LYS A 94 0.98 4.30 -21.77
C LYS A 94 0.58 2.93 -21.19
N LEU A 95 0.68 2.72 -19.87
CA LEU A 95 0.40 1.43 -19.25
C LEU A 95 -1.03 0.96 -19.53
N LYS A 96 -2.02 1.86 -19.39
CA LYS A 96 -3.42 1.56 -19.64
C LYS A 96 -3.63 1.02 -21.07
N ASP A 97 -3.10 1.72 -22.06
CA ASP A 97 -3.29 1.35 -23.46
C ASP A 97 -2.61 0.02 -23.80
N ILE A 98 -1.42 -0.24 -23.23
CA ILE A 98 -0.71 -1.51 -23.40
C ILE A 98 -1.52 -2.68 -22.86
N ILE A 99 -2.09 -2.55 -21.66
CA ILE A 99 -2.89 -3.61 -21.03
C ILE A 99 -4.20 -3.82 -21.79
N LEU A 100 -4.92 -2.74 -22.12
CA LEU A 100 -6.20 -2.84 -22.82
C LEU A 100 -6.04 -3.36 -24.26
N THR A 101 -4.94 -3.04 -24.94
CA THR A 101 -4.68 -3.57 -26.29
C THR A 101 -4.50 -5.08 -26.27
N GLN A 102 -3.74 -5.62 -25.32
CA GLN A 102 -3.56 -7.06 -25.16
C GLN A 102 -4.88 -7.76 -24.79
N PHE A 103 -5.67 -7.16 -23.90
CA PHE A 103 -6.99 -7.69 -23.55
C PHE A 103 -7.95 -7.71 -24.74
N ARG A 104 -8.02 -6.63 -25.52
CA ARG A 104 -8.84 -6.58 -26.74
C ARG A 104 -8.42 -7.63 -27.76
N ALA A 105 -7.12 -7.74 -28.02
CA ALA A 105 -6.58 -8.72 -28.97
C ALA A 105 -6.85 -10.18 -28.54
N ALA A 106 -6.84 -10.45 -27.22
CA ALA A 106 -7.12 -11.76 -26.66
C ALA A 106 -8.61 -12.07 -26.44
N GLY A 107 -9.51 -11.10 -26.65
CA GLY A 107 -10.93 -11.24 -26.29
C GLY A 107 -11.18 -11.35 -24.79
N THR A 108 -10.26 -10.83 -23.96
CA THR A 108 -10.32 -10.90 -22.49
C THR A 108 -11.14 -9.75 -21.91
N PHE A 109 -11.99 -10.07 -20.94
CA PHE A 109 -12.71 -9.11 -20.10
C PHE A 109 -12.48 -9.44 -18.62
N THR A 110 -12.71 -8.47 -17.74
CA THR A 110 -12.60 -8.66 -16.29
C THR A 110 -13.97 -8.60 -15.63
N SER A 111 -14.18 -9.45 -14.63
CA SER A 111 -15.39 -9.46 -13.77
C SER A 111 -15.38 -8.38 -12.68
N TYR A 112 -14.34 -7.55 -12.65
CA TYR A 112 -14.14 -6.52 -11.64
C TYR A 112 -13.71 -5.19 -12.28
N PRO A 113 -14.00 -4.05 -11.62
CA PRO A 113 -13.57 -2.74 -12.10
C PRO A 113 -12.04 -2.56 -12.02
N MET A 114 -11.44 -2.07 -13.10
CA MET A 114 -10.03 -1.66 -13.15
C MET A 114 -9.93 -0.15 -13.30
N HIS A 115 -9.28 0.51 -12.34
CA HIS A 115 -8.99 1.94 -12.37
C HIS A 115 -7.52 2.15 -12.68
N PHE A 116 -7.21 3.03 -13.64
CA PHE A 116 -5.84 3.40 -13.97
C PHE A 116 -5.56 4.82 -13.51
N VAL A 117 -4.50 4.99 -12.73
CA VAL A 117 -4.02 6.30 -12.26
C VAL A 117 -2.64 6.55 -12.85
N VAL A 118 -2.49 7.66 -13.55
CA VAL A 118 -1.23 8.02 -14.21
C VAL A 118 -0.27 8.63 -13.20
N THR A 119 0.97 8.13 -13.16
CA THR A 119 2.04 8.67 -12.32
C THR A 119 2.87 9.71 -13.08
N GLN A 120 3.38 10.70 -12.34
CA GLN A 120 4.21 11.77 -12.89
C GLN A 120 5.69 11.53 -12.63
N HIS A 121 6.48 11.37 -13.71
CA HIS A 121 7.93 11.08 -13.65
C HIS A 121 8.80 12.34 -13.60
N LYS A 122 8.20 13.52 -13.45
CA LYS A 122 8.92 14.81 -13.39
C LYS A 122 8.76 15.56 -12.08
N VAL A 123 7.66 15.32 -11.37
CA VAL A 123 7.33 16.00 -10.11
C VAL A 123 6.77 14.99 -9.10
N PRO A 124 6.98 15.22 -7.80
CA PRO A 124 6.32 14.42 -6.77
C PRO A 124 4.80 14.58 -6.83
N GLN A 125 4.08 13.51 -6.46
CA GLN A 125 2.62 13.48 -6.46
C GLN A 125 2.12 12.60 -5.31
N VAL A 126 1.09 13.04 -4.59
CA VAL A 126 0.36 12.17 -3.66
C VAL A 126 -0.64 11.34 -4.46
N LEU A 127 -0.54 10.01 -4.35
CA LEU A 127 -1.39 9.06 -5.07
C LEU A 127 -2.57 8.59 -4.22
N VAL A 128 -2.31 8.34 -2.93
CA VAL A 128 -3.31 7.89 -1.96
C VAL A 128 -3.07 8.63 -0.66
N ASP A 129 -4.12 9.21 -0.09
CA ASP A 129 -4.11 9.79 1.24
C ASP A 129 -5.32 9.30 2.03
N THR A 130 -5.06 8.57 3.11
CA THR A 130 -6.07 8.00 4.02
C THR A 130 -5.75 8.41 5.45
N ASP A 131 -6.64 8.14 6.39
CA ASP A 131 -6.35 8.40 7.81
C ASP A 131 -5.22 7.52 8.36
N ALA A 132 -4.95 6.36 7.74
CA ALA A 132 -3.99 5.38 8.24
C ALA A 132 -2.60 5.45 7.57
N TYR A 133 -2.53 5.88 6.32
CA TYR A 133 -1.29 5.94 5.54
C TYR A 133 -1.41 6.89 4.33
N THR A 134 -0.25 7.30 3.83
CA THR A 134 -0.10 8.08 2.61
C THR A 134 0.84 7.36 1.65
N ILE A 135 0.53 7.37 0.36
CA ILE A 135 1.38 6.86 -0.72
C ILE A 135 1.64 8.00 -1.69
N SER A 136 2.92 8.31 -1.90
CA SER A 136 3.34 9.31 -2.88
C SER A 136 4.30 8.70 -3.90
N SER A 137 4.37 9.32 -5.08
CA SER A 137 5.38 9.02 -6.09
C SER A 137 6.36 10.17 -6.24
N PHE A 138 7.59 9.86 -6.64
CA PHE A 138 8.64 10.83 -6.91
C PHE A 138 9.46 10.43 -8.15
N PRO A 139 10.06 11.39 -8.87
CA PRO A 139 10.83 11.11 -10.07
C PRO A 139 12.15 10.38 -9.75
N LEU A 140 12.54 9.44 -10.61
CA LEU A 140 13.83 8.74 -10.55
C LEU A 140 14.67 9.00 -11.81
N LYS A 141 16.00 8.88 -11.68
CA LYS A 141 16.93 8.97 -12.82
C LYS A 141 17.09 7.60 -13.47
N HIS A 142 16.48 7.41 -14.65
CA HIS A 142 16.57 6.18 -15.43
C HIS A 142 16.54 6.46 -16.94
N ARG A 143 16.73 5.43 -17.78
CA ARG A 143 16.71 5.55 -19.25
C ARG A 143 15.34 5.95 -19.82
N ILE A 144 14.26 5.57 -19.14
CA ILE A 144 12.89 5.92 -19.51
C ILE A 144 12.18 6.61 -18.34
N ALA A 145 10.97 7.10 -18.55
CA ALA A 145 10.14 7.67 -17.50
C ALA A 145 9.94 6.67 -16.35
N THR A 146 10.44 7.01 -15.17
CA THR A 146 10.43 6.14 -13.99
C THR A 146 10.02 6.91 -12.75
N THR A 147 9.14 6.30 -11.97
CA THR A 147 8.67 6.82 -10.68
C THR A 147 9.02 5.85 -9.56
N GLY A 148 9.59 6.39 -8.48
CA GLY A 148 9.67 5.72 -7.18
C GLY A 148 8.38 5.93 -6.40
N PHE A 149 8.13 5.09 -5.40
CA PHE A 149 6.94 5.15 -4.56
C PHE A 149 7.34 5.16 -3.09
N LEU A 150 6.82 6.11 -2.32
CA LEU A 150 7.00 6.18 -0.88
C LEU A 150 5.69 5.80 -0.20
N PHE A 151 5.72 4.71 0.56
CA PHE A 151 4.65 4.24 1.43
C PHE A 151 4.96 4.70 2.84
N LYS A 152 4.07 5.49 3.44
CA LYS A 152 4.28 6.04 4.79
C LYS A 152 3.05 5.82 5.65
N GLU A 153 3.24 5.16 6.79
CA GLU A 153 2.19 5.06 7.80
C GLU A 153 1.95 6.44 8.44
N LYS A 154 0.70 6.75 8.76
CA LYS A 154 0.38 7.87 9.63
C LYS A 154 0.51 7.43 11.10
N PRO A 155 0.84 8.37 12.02
CA PRO A 155 0.85 8.10 13.46
C PRO A 155 -0.49 7.54 13.92
N LEU A 156 -0.45 6.54 14.80
CA LEU A 156 -1.66 6.08 15.49
C LEU A 156 -2.05 7.08 16.57
N LYS A 157 -3.29 6.98 17.05
CA LYS A 157 -3.69 7.69 18.27
C LYS A 157 -2.95 7.13 19.49
N ARG A 158 -2.79 7.96 20.52
CA ARG A 158 -2.16 7.54 21.79
C ARG A 158 -3.03 6.47 22.45
N THR A 159 -2.39 5.57 23.21
CA THR A 159 -3.11 4.52 23.94
C THR A 159 -3.44 5.04 25.34
N LEU A 160 -4.71 5.02 25.72
CA LEU A 160 -5.14 5.42 27.06
C LEU A 160 -4.77 4.35 28.07
N ASN A 161 -4.13 4.75 29.17
CA ASN A 161 -3.96 3.92 30.34
C ASN A 161 -5.26 3.93 31.17
N LYS A 162 -6.04 2.86 31.05
CA LYS A 162 -7.34 2.74 31.71
C LYS A 162 -7.23 2.77 33.23
N GLU A 163 -6.19 2.15 33.79
CA GLU A 163 -6.02 2.07 35.25
C GLU A 163 -5.83 3.47 35.86
N VAL A 164 -5.02 4.31 35.19
CA VAL A 164 -4.78 5.69 35.61
C VAL A 164 -6.02 6.55 35.34
N ALA A 165 -6.69 6.37 34.21
CA ALA A 165 -7.91 7.11 33.89
C ALA A 165 -9.05 6.81 34.89
N ASP A 166 -9.23 5.54 35.26
CA ASP A 166 -10.24 5.11 36.23
C ASP A 166 -9.90 5.62 37.65
N ALA A 167 -8.60 5.65 38.03
CA ALA A 167 -8.15 6.22 39.30
C ALA A 167 -8.44 7.73 39.43
N HIS A 168 -8.40 8.46 38.33
CA HIS A 168 -8.77 9.88 38.27
C HIS A 168 -10.26 10.14 38.02
N GLY A 169 -11.08 9.09 37.92
CA GLY A 169 -12.53 9.21 37.72
C GLY A 169 -12.92 9.80 36.36
N ILE A 170 -12.08 9.65 35.34
CA ILE A 170 -12.28 10.28 34.03
C ILE A 170 -13.50 9.69 33.33
N PRO A 171 -14.48 10.51 32.90
CA PRO A 171 -15.62 10.04 32.12
C PRO A 171 -15.21 9.43 30.78
N VAL A 172 -15.89 8.35 30.40
CA VAL A 172 -15.64 7.65 29.12
C VAL A 172 -15.81 8.56 27.90
N CYS A 173 -16.66 9.59 27.99
CA CYS A 173 -16.85 10.57 26.92
C CYS A 173 -15.58 11.37 26.60
N ASP A 174 -14.67 11.53 27.56
CA ASP A 174 -13.46 12.34 27.40
C ASP A 174 -12.27 11.55 26.84
N TYR A 175 -12.39 10.22 26.77
CA TYR A 175 -11.31 9.34 26.32
C TYR A 175 -10.83 9.66 24.90
N HIS A 176 -11.72 10.11 24.02
CA HIS A 176 -11.34 10.48 22.66
C HIS A 176 -10.42 11.71 22.65
N TRP A 177 -10.73 12.73 23.45
CA TRP A 177 -9.95 13.97 23.56
C TRP A 177 -8.57 13.71 24.15
N ILE A 178 -8.51 12.85 25.17
CA ILE A 178 -7.26 12.45 25.80
C ILE A 178 -6.40 11.67 24.80
N LYS A 179 -6.96 10.74 24.02
CA LYS A 179 -6.21 10.02 22.98
C LYS A 179 -5.69 10.91 21.84
N ASP A 180 -6.32 12.06 21.62
CA ASP A 180 -5.88 13.08 20.66
C ASP A 180 -4.82 14.04 21.25
N GLY A 181 -4.42 13.83 22.51
CA GLY A 181 -3.34 14.57 23.17
C GLY A 181 -3.80 15.72 24.08
N LYS A 182 -5.10 15.85 24.36
CA LYS A 182 -5.57 16.85 25.33
C LYS A 182 -5.33 16.39 26.76
N ASN A 183 -4.96 17.34 27.62
CA ASN A 183 -5.05 17.19 29.07
C ASN A 183 -6.52 17.08 29.46
N TRP A 184 -6.79 16.46 30.61
CA TRP A 184 -8.13 16.37 31.17
C TRP A 184 -8.24 17.24 32.41
N THR A 185 -9.35 17.96 32.56
CA THR A 185 -9.61 18.80 33.73
C THR A 185 -10.94 18.35 34.34
N ASN A 186 -10.96 18.13 35.65
CA ASN A 186 -12.21 17.80 36.35
C ASN A 186 -13.08 19.06 36.57
N ASP A 187 -14.30 18.86 37.04
CA ASP A 187 -15.22 19.96 37.38
C ASP A 187 -14.69 20.86 38.52
N ASP A 188 -13.77 20.33 39.33
CA ASP A 188 -13.09 21.04 40.43
C ASP A 188 -11.88 21.87 39.96
N GLY A 189 -11.53 21.82 38.67
CA GLY A 189 -10.42 22.58 38.07
C GLY A 189 -9.03 21.94 38.18
N GLU A 190 -8.92 20.71 38.69
CA GLU A 190 -7.67 19.94 38.70
C GLU A 190 -7.36 19.39 37.31
N GLU A 191 -6.18 19.70 36.79
CA GLU A 191 -5.72 19.26 35.47
C GLU A 191 -4.78 18.05 35.57
N VAL A 192 -5.14 16.97 34.87
CA VAL A 192 -4.32 15.78 34.70
C VAL A 192 -3.63 15.83 33.34
N GLN A 193 -2.30 15.81 33.36
CA GLN A 193 -1.47 15.86 32.16
C GLN A 193 -1.65 14.60 31.30
N ASN A 194 -1.76 14.81 29.99
CA ASN A 194 -2.00 13.75 29.02
C ASN A 194 -0.94 12.64 29.04
N ASP A 195 0.31 13.01 29.29
CA ASP A 195 1.45 12.08 29.33
C ASP A 195 1.36 11.05 30.48
N LEU A 196 0.62 11.37 31.55
CA LEU A 196 0.34 10.42 32.63
C LEU A 196 -0.80 9.46 32.25
N LEU A 197 -1.76 9.95 31.45
CA LEU A 197 -2.96 9.22 31.05
C LEU A 197 -2.75 8.34 29.82
N THR A 198 -1.68 8.55 29.07
CA THR A 198 -1.50 7.92 27.76
C THR A 198 -0.07 7.49 27.50
N SER A 199 0.09 6.47 26.68
CA SER A 199 1.37 6.06 26.11
C SER A 199 1.47 6.39 24.63
N ASP A 200 2.68 6.78 24.22
CA ASP A 200 3.00 7.06 22.83
C ASP A 200 2.78 5.82 21.96
N PRO A 201 2.19 5.99 20.76
CA PRO A 201 2.10 4.90 19.81
C PRO A 201 3.49 4.52 19.27
N PRO A 202 3.65 3.31 18.73
CA PRO A 202 4.85 2.95 17.98
C PRO A 202 5.13 3.96 16.85
N LYS A 203 6.41 4.25 16.61
CA LYS A 203 6.82 5.15 15.52
C LYS A 203 6.28 4.63 14.18
N PRO A 204 5.67 5.50 13.35
CA PRO A 204 5.18 5.09 12.04
C PRO A 204 6.32 4.63 11.14
N LEU A 205 6.09 3.57 10.38
CA LEU A 205 7.07 3.02 9.45
C LEU A 205 6.87 3.59 8.04
N SER A 206 7.93 3.53 7.24
CA SER A 206 7.88 3.90 5.82
C SER A 206 8.75 2.98 4.97
N TYR A 207 8.40 2.86 3.69
CA TYR A 207 9.10 2.06 2.70
C TYR A 207 9.16 2.80 1.36
N ALA A 208 10.32 2.80 0.70
CA ALA A 208 10.55 3.39 -0.62
C ALA A 208 11.45 2.51 -1.48
#